data_AF-A0A556VX40-F1
#
_entry.id   AF-A0A556VX40-F1
#
_cell.length_a   1.000
_cell.length_b   1.000
_cell.length_c   1.000
_cell.angle_alpha   90.00
_cell.angle_beta   90.00
_cell.angle_gamma   90.00
#
_symmetry.space_group_name_H-M   'P 1'
#
loop_
_entity.id
_entity.type
_entity.pdbx_description
1 polymer ?
#
loop_
_entity_poly.entity_id
_entity_poly.type
_entity_poly.pdbx_seq_one_letter_code
_entity_poly.pdbx_strand_id
1 'polypeptide(L)'
;MADIPDDAPQHCPGTSSEQAGKSSACQGCPNQAICSSGAAKAPDPAIEEIRLKFSTVKHKLVVLSGKGGVGKSTFSAHLAHALASDESTEVALLDVDICGPSIPRIMGLEGEQVHQSGSGWSPVVTF
;
A
#
# COMPACT_ATOMS: atom_id res chain seq x y z
N MET A 1 -14.75 -5.15 -4.85
CA MET A 1 -14.66 -6.47 -5.53
C MET A 1 -13.81 -6.22 -6.74
N ALA A 2 -12.64 -6.86 -6.84
CA ALA A 2 -11.83 -6.72 -8.05
C ALA A 2 -12.61 -7.31 -9.22
N ASP A 3 -12.73 -6.56 -10.30
CA ASP A 3 -13.37 -7.03 -11.54
C ASP A 3 -12.58 -8.24 -12.04
N ILE A 4 -13.22 -9.41 -11.98
CA ILE A 4 -12.66 -10.64 -12.52
C ILE A 4 -12.75 -10.50 -14.04
N PRO A 5 -11.63 -10.60 -14.78
CA PRO A 5 -11.63 -10.53 -16.23
C PRO A 5 -12.61 -11.54 -16.85
N ASP A 6 -13.28 -11.16 -17.95
CA ASP A 6 -14.28 -12.01 -18.63
C ASP A 6 -13.70 -13.35 -19.13
N ASP A 7 -12.39 -13.41 -19.34
CA ASP A 7 -11.62 -14.59 -19.77
C ASP A 7 -11.03 -15.39 -18.61
N ALA A 8 -11.34 -15.04 -17.36
CA ALA A 8 -10.86 -15.77 -16.20
C ALA A 8 -11.44 -17.19 -16.17
N PRO A 9 -10.62 -18.23 -15.96
CA PRO A 9 -11.13 -19.60 -15.91
C PRO A 9 -12.14 -19.78 -14.78
N GLN A 10 -13.32 -20.29 -15.12
CA GLN A 10 -14.30 -20.73 -14.13
C GLN A 10 -13.65 -21.84 -13.29
N HIS A 11 -13.60 -21.64 -11.97
CA HIS A 11 -12.92 -22.51 -10.99
C HIS A 11 -11.39 -22.43 -10.95
N CYS A 12 -10.80 -21.25 -11.19
CA CYS A 12 -9.39 -21.01 -10.90
C CYS A 12 -9.03 -21.40 -9.45
N PRO A 13 -8.04 -22.29 -9.21
CA PRO A 13 -7.65 -22.71 -7.86
C PRO A 13 -6.91 -21.61 -7.08
N GLY A 14 -6.55 -20.51 -7.73
CA GLY A 14 -5.76 -19.41 -7.17
C GLY A 14 -4.25 -19.66 -7.22
N THR A 15 -3.46 -18.59 -7.26
CA THR A 15 -1.99 -18.63 -7.42
C THR A 15 -1.26 -19.24 -6.22
N SER A 16 -1.87 -19.24 -5.04
CA SER A 16 -1.30 -19.81 -3.82
C SER A 16 -1.54 -21.31 -3.65
N SER A 17 -2.43 -21.90 -4.47
CA SER A 17 -2.80 -23.32 -4.40
C SER A 17 -1.73 -24.23 -4.97
N GLU A 18 -1.60 -25.45 -4.44
CA GLU A 18 -0.71 -26.48 -5.00
C GLU A 18 -1.14 -26.93 -6.40
N GLN A 19 -2.41 -26.70 -6.75
CA GLN A 19 -3.02 -27.00 -8.05
C GLN A 19 -2.89 -25.86 -9.06
N ALA A 20 -2.28 -24.73 -8.68
CA ALA A 20 -2.04 -23.60 -9.56
C ALA A 20 -1.21 -24.02 -10.78
N GLY A 21 -1.71 -23.75 -11.98
CA GLY A 21 -1.09 -24.15 -13.24
C GLY A 21 -1.19 -25.65 -13.59
N LYS A 22 -1.73 -26.48 -12.69
CA LYS A 22 -1.80 -27.95 -12.84
C LYS A 22 -3.23 -28.50 -13.00
N SER A 23 -4.23 -27.78 -12.49
CA SER A 23 -5.63 -28.20 -12.63
C SER A 23 -6.15 -28.07 -14.06
N SER A 24 -7.24 -28.78 -14.37
CA SER A 24 -7.95 -28.65 -15.66
C SER A 24 -8.42 -27.21 -15.92
N ALA A 25 -8.82 -26.49 -14.87
CA ALA A 25 -9.20 -25.08 -14.95
C ALA A 25 -8.04 -24.15 -15.36
N CYS A 26 -6.79 -24.62 -15.34
CA CYS A 26 -5.63 -23.83 -15.77
C CYS A 26 -5.31 -23.99 -17.27
N GLN A 27 -5.96 -24.93 -17.97
CA GLN A 27 -5.68 -25.18 -19.39
C GLN A 27 -6.08 -23.98 -20.24
N GLY A 28 -5.14 -23.48 -21.06
CA GLY A 28 -5.35 -22.29 -21.90
C GLY A 28 -5.22 -20.96 -21.16
N CYS A 29 -4.93 -20.96 -19.85
CA CYS A 29 -4.66 -19.74 -19.11
C CYS A 29 -3.30 -19.15 -19.52
N PRO A 30 -3.21 -17.86 -19.91
CA PRO A 30 -1.94 -17.21 -20.26
C PRO A 30 -0.87 -17.31 -19.17
N ASN A 31 -1.29 -17.40 -17.90
CA ASN A 31 -0.42 -17.46 -16.73
C ASN A 31 -0.13 -18.89 -16.23
N GLN A 32 -0.56 -19.94 -16.96
CA GLN A 32 -0.42 -21.34 -16.52
C GLN A 32 1.02 -21.71 -16.18
N ALA A 33 1.98 -21.33 -17.04
CA ALA A 33 3.40 -21.64 -16.85
C ALA A 33 3.97 -21.02 -15.56
N ILE A 34 3.70 -19.73 -15.32
CA ILE A 34 4.14 -18.98 -14.14
C ILE A 34 3.49 -19.54 -12.85
N CYS A 35 2.24 -19.99 -12.94
CA CYS A 35 1.58 -20.65 -11.82
C CYS A 35 2.21 -22.03 -11.54
N SER A 36 2.44 -22.83 -12.59
CA SER A 36 2.98 -24.19 -12.45
C SER A 36 4.43 -24.22 -11.96
N SER A 37 5.23 -23.19 -12.27
CA SER A 37 6.61 -23.03 -11.80
C SER A 37 6.69 -22.61 -10.33
N GLY A 38 5.58 -22.22 -9.71
CA GLY A 38 5.55 -21.67 -8.35
C GLY A 38 6.00 -20.21 -8.26
N ALA A 39 6.41 -19.59 -9.38
CA ALA A 39 6.82 -18.19 -9.41
C ALA A 39 5.69 -17.23 -8.97
N ALA A 40 4.43 -17.57 -9.30
CA ALA A 40 3.26 -16.81 -8.84
C ALA A 40 3.04 -16.86 -7.31
N LYS A 41 3.63 -17.83 -6.62
CA LYS A 41 3.60 -17.99 -5.16
C LYS A 41 4.83 -17.37 -4.49
N ALA A 42 5.85 -17.01 -5.25
CA ALA A 42 7.07 -16.43 -4.70
C ALA A 42 6.72 -15.12 -3.97
N PRO A 43 7.29 -14.89 -2.77
CA PRO A 43 7.13 -13.61 -2.10
C PRO A 43 7.73 -12.51 -2.99
N ASP A 44 7.05 -11.37 -3.05
CA ASP A 44 7.54 -10.20 -3.77
C ASP A 44 8.90 -9.79 -3.16
N PRO A 45 9.99 -9.74 -3.95
CA PRO A 45 11.30 -9.33 -3.46
C PRO A 45 11.29 -7.94 -2.80
N ALA A 46 10.34 -7.08 -3.15
CA ALA A 46 10.17 -5.76 -2.52
C ALA A 46 9.76 -5.85 -1.04
N ILE A 47 9.21 -6.97 -0.56
CA ILE A 47 8.76 -7.10 0.85
C ILE A 47 9.92 -6.92 1.81
N GLU A 48 11.07 -7.57 1.56
CA GLU A 48 12.24 -7.43 2.43
C GLU A 48 12.87 -6.03 2.33
N GLU A 49 12.86 -5.43 1.13
CA GLU A 49 13.31 -4.05 0.95
C GLU A 49 12.45 -3.06 1.75
N ILE A 50 11.13 -3.18 1.67
CA ILE A 50 10.18 -2.37 2.44
C ILE A 50 10.41 -2.59 3.94
N ARG A 51 10.57 -3.84 4.37
CA ARG A 51 10.84 -4.18 5.78
C ARG A 51 12.09 -3.48 6.30
N LEU A 52 13.16 -3.47 5.51
CA LEU A 52 14.41 -2.78 5.87
C LEU A 52 14.22 -1.25 5.91
N LYS A 53 13.51 -0.67 4.95
CA LYS A 53 13.19 0.77 4.93
C LYS A 53 12.34 1.22 6.12
N PHE A 54 11.45 0.36 6.62
CA PHE A 54 10.61 0.62 7.80
C PHE A 54 11.22 0.15 9.13
N SER A 55 12.47 -0.30 9.13
CA SER A 55 13.12 -0.86 10.33
C SER A 55 13.33 0.16 11.45
N THR A 56 13.54 1.43 11.12
CA THR A 56 13.74 2.52 12.08
C THR A 56 12.44 3.08 12.65
N VAL A 57 11.30 2.80 12.01
CA VAL A 57 9.98 3.28 12.44
C VAL A 57 9.48 2.41 13.61
N LYS A 58 9.44 2.97 14.83
CA LYS A 58 9.06 2.23 16.04
C LYS A 58 7.59 1.79 16.03
N HIS A 59 6.69 2.70 15.65
CA HIS A 59 5.25 2.47 15.64
C HIS A 59 4.66 2.76 14.27
N LYS A 60 3.82 1.85 13.76
CA LYS A 60 3.11 2.00 12.49
C LYS A 60 1.62 1.98 12.76
N LEU A 61 0.93 3.08 12.52
CA LEU A 61 -0.51 3.21 12.73
C LEU A 61 -1.21 3.31 11.39
N VAL A 62 -2.20 2.43 11.15
CA VAL A 62 -2.97 2.42 9.90
C VAL A 62 -4.39 2.90 10.21
N VAL A 63 -4.79 4.02 9.61
CA VAL A 63 -6.14 4.57 9.75
C VAL A 63 -6.97 4.16 8.54
N LEU A 64 -8.04 3.40 8.76
CA LEU A 64 -8.92 2.88 7.70
C LEU A 64 -10.35 3.37 7.88
N SER A 65 -11.11 3.45 6.78
CA SER A 65 -12.54 3.78 6.80
C SER A 65 -13.31 2.92 5.81
N GLY A 66 -14.48 2.42 6.23
CA GLY A 66 -15.34 1.59 5.37
C GLY A 66 -16.16 2.36 4.32
N LYS A 67 -16.18 3.70 4.39
CA LYS A 67 -16.93 4.59 3.48
C LYS A 67 -16.16 5.90 3.29
N GLY A 68 -16.35 6.56 2.14
CA GLY A 68 -15.84 7.90 1.88
C GLY A 68 -16.55 8.97 2.73
N GLY A 69 -15.87 10.08 3.00
CA GLY A 69 -16.46 11.25 3.68
C GLY A 69 -16.61 11.15 5.20
N VAL A 70 -16.16 10.06 5.84
CA VAL A 70 -16.26 9.90 7.31
C VAL A 70 -15.24 10.71 8.11
N GLY A 71 -14.38 11.48 7.45
CA GLY A 71 -13.34 12.28 8.11
C GLY A 71 -12.04 11.54 8.42
N LYS A 72 -11.75 10.41 7.75
CA LYS A 72 -10.50 9.65 7.92
C LYS A 72 -9.26 10.53 7.86
N SER A 73 -9.12 11.32 6.78
CA SER A 73 -7.93 12.17 6.55
C SER A 73 -7.81 13.28 7.62
N THR A 74 -8.93 13.87 8.03
CA THR A 74 -8.96 14.85 9.13
C THR A 74 -8.52 14.25 10.45
N PHE A 75 -9.01 13.07 10.79
CA PHE A 75 -8.59 12.36 11.98
C PHE A 75 -7.10 12.02 11.94
N SER A 76 -6.59 11.49 10.81
CA SER A 76 -5.17 11.18 10.66
C SER A 76 -4.27 12.40 10.83
N ALA A 77 -4.65 13.56 10.26
CA ALA A 77 -3.90 14.80 10.40
C ALA A 77 -3.85 15.30 11.85
N HIS A 78 -4.99 15.31 12.55
CA HIS A 78 -5.04 15.73 13.96
C HIS A 78 -4.33 14.74 14.89
N LEU A 79 -4.40 13.44 14.62
CA LEU A 79 -3.66 12.44 15.38
C LEU A 79 -2.14 12.64 15.21
N ALA A 80 -1.68 12.86 13.98
CA ALA A 80 -0.27 13.14 13.71
C ALA A 80 0.19 14.42 14.43
N HIS A 81 -0.60 15.49 14.37
CA HIS A 81 -0.31 16.74 15.08
C HIS A 81 -0.26 16.55 16.60
N ALA A 82 -1.20 15.79 17.17
CA ALA A 82 -1.20 15.50 18.60
C ALA A 82 0.03 14.67 19.03
N LEU A 83 0.46 13.70 18.23
CA LEU A 83 1.68 12.93 18.50
C LEU A 83 2.95 13.77 18.36
N ALA A 84 2.97 14.69 17.39
CA ALA A 84 4.08 15.61 17.17
C ALA A 84 4.22 16.67 18.28
N SER A 85 3.22 16.81 19.17
CA SER A 85 3.32 17.71 20.32
C SER A 85 4.38 17.27 21.35
N ASP A 86 4.83 16.01 21.27
CA ASP A 86 6.00 15.53 21.99
C ASP A 86 7.27 15.75 21.15
N GLU A 87 8.11 16.68 21.58
CA GLU A 87 9.38 17.03 20.92
C GLU A 87 10.37 15.86 20.79
N SER A 88 10.19 14.79 21.57
CA SER A 88 11.02 13.58 21.50
C SER A 88 10.53 12.55 20.48
N THR A 89 9.41 12.82 19.82
CA THR A 89 8.75 11.91 18.88
C THR A 89 8.75 12.47 17.46
N GLU A 90 9.45 11.80 16.55
CA GLU A 90 9.37 12.09 15.12
C GLU A 90 8.13 11.43 14.50
N VAL A 91 7.26 12.23 13.89
CA VAL A 91 6.01 11.76 13.27
C VAL A 91 6.06 11.98 11.77
N ALA A 92 5.75 10.93 11.02
CA ALA A 92 5.53 11.01 9.58
C ALA A 92 4.09 10.61 9.26
N LEU A 93 3.44 11.40 8.40
CA LEU A 93 2.09 11.12 7.91
C LEU A 93 2.16 10.74 6.42
N LEU A 94 1.84 9.49 6.12
CA LEU A 94 1.81 8.96 4.76
C LEU A 94 0.37 8.86 4.27
N ASP A 95 0.05 9.58 3.19
CA ASP A 95 -1.24 9.49 2.52
C ASP A 95 -1.18 8.47 1.37
N VAL A 96 -1.96 7.40 1.50
CA VAL A 96 -2.14 6.37 0.45
C VAL A 96 -3.56 6.39 -0.12
N ASP A 97 -4.37 7.38 0.24
CA ASP A 97 -5.74 7.52 -0.24
C ASP A 97 -5.77 8.24 -1.60
N ILE A 98 -6.26 7.53 -2.62
CA ILE A 98 -6.36 8.05 -3.99
C ILE A 98 -7.64 8.88 -4.19
N CYS A 99 -8.68 8.70 -3.35
CA CYS A 99 -10.05 9.14 -3.65
C CYS A 99 -10.72 10.00 -2.56
N GLY A 100 -9.99 10.98 -1.99
CA GLY A 100 -10.55 11.95 -1.03
C GLY A 100 -9.82 13.30 -1.04
N PRO A 101 -10.26 14.30 -0.25
CA PRO A 101 -9.44 15.48 0.00
C PRO A 101 -8.13 15.02 0.66
N SER A 102 -7.02 15.37 0.02
CA SER A 102 -5.70 14.84 0.34
C SER A 102 -5.16 15.45 1.63
N ILE A 103 -4.34 14.69 2.38
CA ILE A 103 -3.59 15.20 3.53
C ILE A 103 -2.86 16.53 3.24
N PRO A 104 -2.20 16.72 2.07
CA PRO A 104 -1.64 18.01 1.68
C PRO A 104 -2.60 19.20 1.84
N ARG A 105 -3.88 19.05 1.48
CA ARG A 105 -4.86 20.12 1.64
C ARG A 105 -5.14 20.45 3.10
N ILE A 106 -5.27 19.44 3.96
CA ILE A 106 -5.56 19.62 5.39
C ILE A 106 -4.38 20.29 6.10
N MET A 107 -3.16 19.97 5.67
CA MET A 107 -1.94 20.52 6.26
C MET A 107 -1.49 21.84 5.63
N GLY A 108 -2.25 22.40 4.67
CA GLY A 108 -1.88 23.65 3.99
C GLY A 108 -0.68 23.52 3.05
N LEU A 109 -0.38 22.31 2.57
CA LEU A 109 0.72 21.95 1.69
C LEU A 109 0.25 21.77 0.23
N GLU A 110 -0.83 22.45 -0.17
CA GLU A 110 -1.29 22.40 -1.56
C GLU A 110 -0.22 23.01 -2.49
N GLY A 111 0.20 22.25 -3.49
CA GLY A 111 1.24 22.65 -4.44
C GLY A 111 2.66 22.19 -4.06
N GLU A 112 2.86 21.71 -2.84
CA GLU A 112 4.11 21.05 -2.45
C GLU A 112 4.21 19.65 -3.09
N GLN A 113 5.44 19.24 -3.40
CA GLN A 113 5.73 17.90 -3.89
C GLN A 113 6.78 17.24 -3.01
N VAL A 114 6.81 15.91 -3.01
CA VAL A 114 7.93 15.18 -2.39
C VAL A 114 9.24 15.60 -3.07
N HIS A 115 10.27 15.87 -2.26
CA HIS A 115 11.56 16.27 -2.79
C HIS A 115 12.34 15.03 -3.22
N GLN A 116 13.10 15.12 -4.31
CA GLN A 116 14.03 14.06 -4.70
C GLN A 116 15.42 14.37 -4.15
N SER A 117 16.00 13.40 -3.44
CA SER A 117 17.36 13.44 -2.92
C SER A 117 18.15 12.21 -3.36
N GLY A 118 19.46 12.19 -3.08
CA GLY A 118 20.31 11.03 -3.40
C GLY A 118 19.93 9.73 -2.68
N SER A 119 19.12 9.80 -1.61
CA SER A 119 18.59 8.65 -0.88
C SER A 119 17.14 8.30 -1.25
N GLY A 120 16.54 8.99 -2.22
CA GLY A 120 15.17 8.78 -2.69
C GLY A 120 14.25 9.96 -2.39
N TRP A 121 12.98 9.68 -2.10
CA TRP A 121 12.01 10.73 -1.77
C TRP A 121 12.21 11.21 -0.33
N SER A 122 12.36 12.53 -0.19
CA SER A 122 12.36 13.21 1.09
C SER A 122 10.96 13.80 1.33
N PRO A 123 10.42 13.65 2.55
CA PRO A 123 9.10 14.17 2.88
C PRO A 123 9.09 15.69 2.84
N VAL A 124 7.90 16.26 2.62
CA VAL A 124 7.66 17.68 2.88
C VAL A 124 7.71 17.86 4.39
N VAL A 125 8.64 18.68 4.87
CA VAL A 125 8.77 18.97 6.30
C VAL A 125 7.81 20.10 6.65
N THR A 126 7.00 19.85 7.66
CA THR A 126 6.05 20.79 8.23
C THR A 126 6.19 20.74 9.75
N PHE A 127 5.71 21.79 10.41
CA PHE A 127 5.74 22.02 11.86
C PHE A 127 5.15 20.86 12.67
#